data_AF-A0A8T4EEU2-F1
#
_entry.id   AF-A0A8T4EEU2-F1
#
_cell.length_a   1.000
_cell.length_b   1.000
_cell.length_c   1.000
_cell.angle_alpha   90.00
_cell.angle_beta   90.00
_cell.angle_gamma   90.00
#
_symmetry.space_group_name_H-M   'P 1'
#
loop_
_entity.id
_entity.type
_entity.pdbx_description
1 polymer ?
#
loop_
_entity_poly.entity_id
_entity_poly.type
_entity_poly.pdbx_seq_one_letter_code
_entity_poly.pdbx_strand_id
1 'polypeptide(L)'
;MKDIFKADDNWNVFKFLFGDQLRDVEIKETEKMLRCNDKNTSYFVYYCPNCEEHYTIGLGCRSRLCSNCGKYYTDKWADNISKAMFDVPHRHIVLGSPPDIWDLLFTHRDLWKVMMDSAIDCLNSVLSHKQHKRIRVGAIIVLHPFSRDLSFKPHLHLLITEGGFHKNQWVHDFYFPHNAMRKTWQYNLLTNLRKSLPRSKENSRLFHSLYRRYRKGFYVYLPKNGRVVTKRDIAKYIGRYIRHPAIANSRIDGYDGKKVQYWYKDNEEVRHNCEMPVMDFIHLLIQHIPEPQFKMIRYYGAYSRKLKKKYARILGQQSITSPKLERFDRSRRVHCPKCGKLMEFVLFMKKSPPMEVEFGSRITHWNSILISTAN
;
A
#
# COMPACT_ATOMS: atom_id res chain seq x y z
N MET A 1 1.71 6.46 -18.07
CA MET A 1 2.30 7.06 -16.84
C MET A 1 3.80 7.26 -16.96
N LYS A 2 4.63 6.20 -17.00
CA LYS A 2 6.09 6.35 -17.12
C LYS A 2 6.49 7.27 -18.28
N ASP A 3 5.83 7.11 -19.43
CA ASP A 3 6.15 7.88 -20.64
C ASP A 3 5.76 9.36 -20.49
N ILE A 4 4.69 9.68 -19.75
CA ILE A 4 4.30 11.06 -19.43
C ILE A 4 5.40 11.76 -18.63
N PHE A 5 5.99 11.08 -17.63
CA PHE A 5 7.07 11.66 -16.84
C PHE A 5 8.37 11.84 -17.65
N LYS A 6 8.54 11.08 -18.75
CA LYS A 6 9.73 11.14 -19.62
C LYS A 6 9.59 12.13 -20.78
N ALA A 7 8.37 12.27 -21.30
CA ALA A 7 8.08 13.16 -22.40
C ALA A 7 8.51 14.59 -22.04
N ASP A 8 9.14 15.28 -22.99
CA ASP A 8 9.60 16.66 -22.88
C ASP A 8 10.37 16.96 -21.58
N ASP A 9 11.08 15.96 -21.08
CA ASP A 9 11.83 15.98 -19.82
C ASP A 9 11.01 16.43 -18.59
N ASN A 10 9.69 16.16 -18.60
CA ASN A 10 8.74 16.61 -17.60
C ASN A 10 9.20 16.38 -16.16
N TRP A 11 9.84 15.24 -15.86
CA TRP A 11 10.33 14.98 -14.51
C TRP A 11 11.44 15.92 -14.06
N ASN A 12 12.42 16.23 -14.92
CA ASN A 12 13.48 17.16 -14.56
C ASN A 12 12.96 18.60 -14.50
N VAL A 13 12.05 18.98 -15.42
CA VAL A 13 11.35 20.27 -15.34
C VAL A 13 10.56 20.37 -14.03
N PHE A 14 9.83 19.33 -13.65
CA PHE A 14 9.10 19.29 -12.38
C PHE A 14 10.04 19.42 -11.18
N LYS A 15 11.17 18.70 -11.16
CA LYS A 15 12.19 18.84 -10.11
C LYS A 15 12.79 20.25 -10.07
N PHE A 16 13.01 20.88 -11.21
CA PHE A 16 13.53 22.25 -11.27
C PHE A 16 12.52 23.25 -10.68
N LEU A 17 11.24 23.11 -11.01
CA LEU A 17 10.18 24.02 -10.56
C LEU A 17 9.78 23.81 -9.08
N PHE A 18 9.80 22.57 -8.59
CA PHE A 18 9.22 22.19 -7.30
C PHE A 18 10.20 21.48 -6.36
N GLY A 19 11.50 21.49 -6.67
CA GLY A 19 12.54 20.74 -5.96
C GLY A 19 12.53 20.95 -4.45
N ASP A 20 12.36 22.19 -3.99
CA ASP A 20 12.38 22.55 -2.56
C ASP A 20 11.16 22.01 -1.79
N GLN A 21 10.10 21.63 -2.49
CA GLN A 21 8.88 21.05 -1.91
C GLN A 21 8.89 19.52 -1.94
N LEU A 22 9.83 18.92 -2.67
CA LEU A 22 9.91 17.48 -2.85
C LEU A 22 10.60 16.80 -1.69
N ARG A 23 10.02 15.68 -1.26
CA ARG A 23 10.67 14.76 -0.33
C ARG A 23 11.64 13.88 -1.10
N ASP A 24 12.78 13.59 -0.51
CA ASP A 24 13.77 12.62 -1.02
C ASP A 24 13.16 11.31 -1.52
N VAL A 25 12.15 10.81 -0.79
CA VAL A 25 11.49 9.54 -1.12
C VAL A 25 10.66 9.64 -2.40
N GLU A 26 10.07 10.80 -2.69
CA GLU A 26 9.32 11.05 -3.91
C GLU A 26 10.25 11.06 -5.11
N ILE A 27 11.41 11.72 -4.99
CA ILE A 27 12.44 11.75 -6.02
C ILE A 27 12.94 10.33 -6.29
N LYS A 28 13.40 9.62 -5.24
CA LYS A 28 13.96 8.27 -5.35
C LYS A 28 12.96 7.26 -5.93
N GLU A 29 11.69 7.31 -5.54
CA GLU A 29 10.67 6.39 -6.07
C GLU A 29 10.27 6.73 -7.52
N THR A 30 10.25 8.01 -7.88
CA THR A 30 9.98 8.44 -9.26
C THR A 30 11.11 8.03 -10.19
N GLU A 31 12.36 8.31 -9.84
CA GLU A 31 13.52 7.95 -10.65
C GLU A 31 13.69 6.42 -10.80
N LYS A 32 13.39 5.64 -9.74
CA LYS A 32 13.27 4.18 -9.86
C LYS A 32 12.24 3.79 -10.92
N MET A 33 11.04 4.41 -10.92
CA MET A 33 10.02 4.12 -11.94
C MET A 33 10.53 4.45 -13.35
N LEU A 34 11.24 5.57 -13.55
CA LEU A 34 11.77 5.97 -14.85
C LEU A 34 12.84 5.00 -15.39
N ARG A 35 13.60 4.36 -14.49
CA ARG A 35 14.57 3.29 -14.80
C ARG A 35 13.93 1.90 -14.91
N CYS A 36 12.60 1.77 -14.76
CA CYS A 36 11.94 0.46 -14.83
C CYS A 36 12.07 -0.17 -16.23
N ASN A 37 12.41 -1.46 -16.30
CA ASN A 37 12.60 -2.20 -17.55
C ASN A 37 13.74 -1.63 -18.42
N ASP A 38 14.72 -0.97 -17.80
CA ASP A 38 15.90 -0.46 -18.49
C ASP A 38 16.83 -1.61 -18.90
N LYS A 39 16.98 -1.78 -20.21
CA LYS A 39 17.81 -2.82 -20.85
C LYS A 39 19.31 -2.53 -20.76
N ASN A 40 19.69 -1.33 -20.35
CA ASN A 40 21.08 -0.98 -20.08
C ASN A 40 21.57 -1.53 -18.73
N THR A 41 20.66 -1.97 -17.87
CA THR A 41 20.97 -2.70 -16.65
C THR A 41 20.92 -4.22 -16.90
N SER A 42 20.43 -5.01 -15.96
CA SER A 42 20.23 -6.44 -16.18
C SER A 42 18.89 -6.73 -16.90
N TYR A 43 18.87 -7.75 -17.73
CA TYR A 43 17.67 -8.14 -18.50
C TYR A 43 17.61 -9.65 -18.75
N PHE A 44 16.40 -10.14 -19.00
CA PHE A 44 16.10 -11.48 -19.47
C PHE A 44 15.96 -11.47 -20.99
N VAL A 45 16.45 -12.52 -21.64
CA VAL A 45 16.28 -12.77 -23.07
C VAL A 45 15.30 -13.93 -23.24
N TYR A 46 14.34 -13.75 -24.14
CA TYR A 46 13.36 -14.75 -24.54
C TYR A 46 13.45 -14.98 -26.04
N TYR A 47 13.18 -16.21 -26.48
CA TYR A 47 13.15 -16.61 -27.89
C TYR A 47 11.76 -17.11 -28.25
N CYS A 48 11.25 -16.73 -29.42
CA CYS A 48 9.96 -17.19 -29.90
C CYS A 48 10.16 -18.36 -30.87
N PRO A 49 9.71 -19.58 -30.55
CA PRO A 49 9.90 -20.74 -31.44
C PRO A 49 9.05 -20.69 -32.71
N ASN A 50 8.16 -19.69 -32.87
CA ASN A 50 7.24 -19.60 -34.01
C ASN A 50 7.64 -18.58 -35.07
N CYS A 51 8.27 -17.47 -34.65
CA CYS A 51 8.71 -16.43 -35.57
C CYS A 51 10.20 -16.11 -35.42
N GLU A 52 10.90 -16.92 -34.62
CA GLU A 52 12.35 -16.88 -34.39
C GLU A 52 12.90 -15.56 -33.81
N GLU A 53 12.00 -14.70 -33.33
CA GLU A 53 12.34 -13.40 -32.76
C GLU A 53 12.85 -13.52 -31.33
N HIS A 54 13.80 -12.65 -30.99
CA HIS A 54 14.28 -12.47 -29.63
C HIS A 54 13.60 -11.27 -28.96
N TYR A 55 13.24 -11.42 -27.69
CA TYR A 55 12.64 -10.35 -26.90
C TYR A 55 13.37 -10.17 -25.57
N THR A 56 13.72 -8.92 -25.27
CA THR A 56 14.46 -8.57 -24.05
C THR A 56 13.60 -7.81 -23.05
N ILE A 57 13.62 -8.27 -21.79
CA ILE A 57 12.87 -7.68 -20.69
C ILE A 57 13.84 -7.31 -19.58
N GLY A 58 14.02 -6.02 -19.32
CA GLY A 58 14.77 -5.49 -18.19
C GLY A 58 14.16 -5.80 -16.83
N LEU A 59 14.93 -5.56 -15.77
CA LEU A 59 14.44 -5.77 -14.40
C LEU A 59 13.34 -4.76 -14.02
N GLY A 60 12.41 -5.24 -13.19
CA GLY A 60 11.40 -4.39 -12.57
C GLY A 60 12.00 -3.46 -11.51
N CYS A 61 11.59 -2.19 -11.50
CA CYS A 61 12.14 -1.16 -10.60
C CYS A 61 11.74 -1.28 -9.13
N ARG A 62 10.67 -2.03 -8.83
CA ARG A 62 10.05 -2.16 -7.49
C ARG A 62 9.54 -0.85 -6.87
N SER A 63 9.55 0.25 -7.62
CA SER A 63 8.96 1.54 -7.22
C SER A 63 7.47 1.37 -6.93
N ARG A 64 6.98 2.08 -5.91
CA ARG A 64 5.56 2.18 -5.58
C ARG A 64 4.74 2.95 -6.62
N LEU A 65 5.41 3.79 -7.40
CA LEU A 65 4.81 4.59 -8.47
C LEU A 65 4.68 3.81 -9.79
N CYS A 66 5.39 2.69 -9.94
CA CYS A 66 5.36 1.90 -11.16
C CYS A 66 4.13 0.98 -11.22
N SER A 67 3.18 1.30 -12.09
CA SER A 67 1.96 0.50 -12.32
C SER A 67 2.26 -0.93 -12.79
N ASN A 68 3.23 -1.08 -13.70
CA ASN A 68 3.62 -2.37 -14.25
C ASN A 68 4.21 -3.32 -13.17
N CYS A 69 5.19 -2.82 -12.41
CA CYS A 69 5.78 -3.60 -11.31
C CYS A 69 4.81 -3.80 -10.15
N GLY A 70 4.06 -2.74 -9.80
CA GLY A 70 3.10 -2.73 -8.71
C GLY A 70 2.13 -3.89 -8.81
N LYS A 71 1.44 -4.03 -9.96
CA LYS A 71 0.47 -5.11 -10.19
C LYS A 71 1.06 -6.51 -9.96
N TYR A 72 2.21 -6.80 -10.58
CA TYR A 72 2.86 -8.10 -10.42
C TYR A 72 3.19 -8.42 -8.96
N TYR A 73 3.79 -7.47 -8.24
CA TYR A 73 4.14 -7.68 -6.83
C TYR A 73 2.89 -7.77 -5.95
N THR A 74 1.86 -7.02 -6.26
CA THR A 74 0.56 -7.04 -5.59
C THR A 74 -0.12 -8.39 -5.71
N ASP A 75 -0.21 -8.95 -6.93
CA ASP A 75 -0.88 -10.23 -7.17
C ASP A 75 -0.14 -11.37 -6.45
N LYS A 76 1.20 -11.42 -6.55
CA LYS A 76 2.02 -12.41 -5.82
C LYS A 76 1.92 -12.26 -4.30
N TRP A 77 1.87 -11.02 -3.79
CA TRP A 77 1.73 -10.79 -2.36
C TRP A 77 0.34 -11.17 -1.84
N ALA A 78 -0.69 -10.91 -2.65
CA ALA A 78 -2.07 -11.25 -2.33
C ALA A 78 -2.27 -12.76 -2.17
N ASP A 79 -1.70 -13.54 -3.10
CA ASP A 79 -1.72 -15.00 -3.02
C ASP A 79 -1.00 -15.54 -1.77
N ASN A 80 0.16 -14.95 -1.42
CA ASN A 80 0.88 -15.35 -0.22
C ASN A 80 0.08 -15.10 1.06
N ILE A 81 -0.72 -14.03 1.10
CA ILE A 81 -1.47 -13.71 2.32
C ILE A 81 -2.74 -14.51 2.43
N SER A 82 -3.45 -14.70 1.33
CA SER A 82 -4.64 -15.54 1.36
C SER A 82 -4.32 -16.94 1.87
N LYS A 83 -3.16 -17.51 1.47
CA LYS A 83 -2.64 -18.77 2.01
C LYS A 83 -2.30 -18.70 3.49
N ALA A 84 -1.84 -17.55 3.96
CA ALA A 84 -1.42 -17.35 5.34
C ALA A 84 -2.53 -16.82 6.27
N MET A 85 -3.75 -16.59 5.79
CA MET A 85 -4.86 -16.12 6.61
C MET A 85 -5.53 -17.27 7.36
N PHE A 86 -6.27 -16.92 8.41
CA PHE A 86 -7.10 -17.91 9.11
C PHE A 86 -8.24 -18.31 8.20
N ASP A 87 -8.56 -19.60 8.18
CA ASP A 87 -9.72 -20.19 7.51
C ASP A 87 -11.01 -19.92 8.31
N VAL A 88 -11.39 -18.65 8.36
CA VAL A 88 -12.62 -18.13 8.97
C VAL A 88 -13.16 -17.03 8.08
N PRO A 89 -14.46 -16.70 8.13
CA PRO A 89 -14.97 -15.55 7.38
C PRO A 89 -14.31 -14.25 7.84
N HIS A 90 -14.14 -13.33 6.89
CA HIS A 90 -13.70 -11.97 7.13
C HIS A 90 -14.74 -10.95 6.69
N ARG A 91 -14.65 -9.75 7.25
CA ARG A 91 -15.44 -8.59 6.87
C ARG A 91 -14.52 -7.49 6.38
N HIS A 92 -14.86 -6.89 5.25
CA HIS A 92 -14.30 -5.63 4.79
C HIS A 92 -14.96 -4.48 5.54
N ILE A 93 -14.14 -3.61 6.13
CA ILE A 93 -14.57 -2.33 6.70
C ILE A 93 -13.67 -1.22 6.14
N VAL A 94 -14.24 -0.07 5.83
CA VAL A 94 -13.49 1.16 5.56
C VAL A 94 -13.67 2.16 6.69
N LEU A 95 -12.56 2.67 7.22
CA LEU A 95 -12.55 3.75 8.22
C LEU A 95 -11.94 5.01 7.59
N GLY A 96 -12.72 6.07 7.49
CA GLY A 96 -12.29 7.35 6.92
C GLY A 96 -11.88 8.36 7.99
N SER A 97 -10.87 9.19 7.70
CA SER A 97 -10.59 10.40 8.48
C SER A 97 -11.47 11.57 8.01
N PRO A 98 -11.87 12.50 8.89
CA PRO A 98 -12.57 13.72 8.47
C PRO A 98 -11.62 14.67 7.72
N PRO A 99 -12.13 15.49 6.77
CA PRO A 99 -11.33 16.46 6.01
C PRO A 99 -10.46 17.37 6.87
N ASP A 100 -10.98 17.74 8.04
CA ASP A 100 -10.35 18.63 9.01
C ASP A 100 -9.00 18.17 9.57
N ILE A 101 -8.63 16.91 9.38
CA ILE A 101 -7.33 16.38 9.81
C ILE A 101 -6.49 15.91 8.63
N TRP A 102 -6.93 16.09 7.38
CA TRP A 102 -6.17 15.66 6.22
C TRP A 102 -4.85 16.41 6.12
N ASP A 103 -4.84 17.73 6.28
CA ASP A 103 -3.60 18.52 6.26
C ASP A 103 -2.63 18.10 7.37
N LEU A 104 -3.16 17.88 8.58
CA LEU A 104 -2.38 17.33 9.69
C LEU A 104 -1.73 15.98 9.33
N LEU A 105 -2.49 15.08 8.70
CA LEU A 105 -1.98 13.77 8.26
C LEU A 105 -1.07 13.88 7.05
N PHE A 106 -1.24 14.87 6.19
CA PHE A 106 -0.39 15.12 5.03
C PHE A 106 1.02 15.55 5.48
N THR A 107 1.06 16.51 6.41
CA THR A 107 2.28 17.07 6.99
C THR A 107 2.98 16.07 7.91
N HIS A 108 2.25 15.38 8.79
CA HIS A 108 2.82 14.45 9.78
C HIS A 108 2.53 12.99 9.42
N ARG A 109 3.31 12.44 8.48
CA ARG A 109 3.12 11.06 7.98
C ARG A 109 3.40 9.97 9.02
N ASP A 110 4.09 10.29 10.11
CA ASP A 110 4.24 9.40 11.26
C ASP A 110 2.88 9.08 11.93
N LEU A 111 1.94 10.02 11.89
CA LEU A 111 0.58 9.85 12.41
C LEU A 111 -0.25 8.84 11.62
N TRP A 112 0.17 8.46 10.41
CA TRP A 112 -0.49 7.39 9.65
C TRP A 112 -0.46 6.07 10.42
N LYS A 113 0.62 5.79 11.15
CA LYS A 113 0.68 4.61 12.03
C LYS A 113 -0.31 4.74 13.19
N VAL A 114 -0.44 5.94 13.77
CA VAL A 114 -1.39 6.23 14.85
C VAL A 114 -2.83 5.99 14.38
N MET A 115 -3.15 6.38 13.14
CA MET A 115 -4.44 6.09 12.51
C MET A 115 -4.70 4.58 12.42
N MET A 116 -3.71 3.80 11.95
CA MET A 116 -3.82 2.34 11.86
C MET A 116 -3.94 1.65 13.24
N ASP A 117 -3.21 2.13 14.24
CA ASP A 117 -3.28 1.61 15.61
C ASP A 117 -4.65 1.92 16.25
N SER A 118 -5.18 3.12 16.02
CA SER A 118 -6.51 3.53 16.49
C SER A 118 -7.63 2.66 15.92
N ALA A 119 -7.43 2.11 14.73
CA ALA A 119 -8.41 1.26 14.08
C ALA A 119 -8.52 -0.12 14.76
N ILE A 120 -7.41 -0.72 15.19
CA ILE A 120 -7.48 -1.97 15.96
C ILE A 120 -8.06 -1.73 17.36
N ASP A 121 -7.76 -0.59 17.99
CA ASP A 121 -8.37 -0.20 19.26
C ASP A 121 -9.89 -0.06 19.13
N CYS A 122 -10.35 0.56 18.04
CA CYS A 122 -11.77 0.68 17.71
C CYS A 122 -12.44 -0.68 17.58
N LEU A 123 -11.88 -1.57 16.76
CA LEU A 123 -12.45 -2.91 16.52
C LEU A 123 -12.54 -3.73 17.82
N ASN A 124 -11.46 -3.81 18.58
CA ASN A 124 -11.45 -4.56 19.83
C ASN A 124 -12.41 -3.96 20.85
N SER A 125 -12.51 -2.63 20.95
CA SER A 125 -13.41 -1.95 21.90
C SER A 125 -14.87 -2.25 21.59
N VAL A 126 -15.28 -2.04 20.34
CA VAL A 126 -16.67 -2.26 19.90
C VAL A 126 -17.08 -3.70 20.09
N LEU A 127 -16.24 -4.65 19.64
CA LEU A 127 -16.58 -6.06 19.68
C LEU A 127 -16.50 -6.62 21.10
N SER A 128 -15.57 -6.13 21.93
CA SER A 128 -15.54 -6.53 23.33
C SER A 128 -16.79 -6.09 24.08
N HIS A 129 -17.22 -4.85 23.83
CA HIS A 129 -18.45 -4.33 24.41
C HIS A 129 -19.68 -5.12 23.94
N LYS A 130 -19.76 -5.46 22.65
CA LYS A 130 -20.91 -6.23 22.13
C LYS A 130 -20.96 -7.67 22.58
N GLN A 131 -19.81 -8.29 22.81
CA GLN A 131 -19.71 -9.68 23.25
C GLN A 131 -19.66 -9.84 24.77
N HIS A 132 -19.71 -8.74 25.54
CA HIS A 132 -19.55 -8.72 27.00
C HIS A 132 -18.29 -9.47 27.49
N LYS A 133 -17.25 -9.52 26.65
CA LYS A 133 -16.02 -10.29 26.84
C LYS A 133 -14.87 -9.52 26.22
N ARG A 134 -13.65 -9.64 26.75
CA ARG A 134 -12.47 -9.06 26.11
C ARG A 134 -12.15 -9.83 24.82
N ILE A 135 -12.43 -9.22 23.67
CA ILE A 135 -12.24 -9.81 22.34
C ILE A 135 -10.96 -9.28 21.71
N ARG A 136 -10.22 -10.18 21.05
CA ARG A 136 -9.13 -9.85 20.14
C ARG A 136 -9.44 -10.38 18.74
N VAL A 137 -9.72 -9.47 17.81
CA VAL A 137 -9.89 -9.85 16.39
C VAL A 137 -8.56 -10.09 15.69
N GLY A 138 -8.58 -10.85 14.59
CA GLY A 138 -7.54 -10.76 13.57
C GLY A 138 -7.87 -9.64 12.61
N ALA A 139 -6.96 -8.70 12.38
CA ALA A 139 -7.16 -7.64 11.39
C ALA A 139 -5.92 -7.46 10.48
N ILE A 140 -6.16 -7.32 9.19
CA ILE A 140 -5.19 -6.77 8.22
C ILE A 140 -5.67 -5.37 7.89
N ILE A 141 -4.86 -4.37 8.19
CA ILE A 141 -5.18 -2.97 7.98
C ILE A 141 -4.28 -2.42 6.89
N VAL A 142 -4.88 -1.82 5.88
CA VAL A 142 -4.21 -1.23 4.72
C VAL A 142 -4.54 0.26 4.70
N LEU A 143 -3.53 1.12 4.78
CA LEU A 143 -3.69 2.57 4.67
C LEU A 143 -3.67 3.00 3.21
N HIS A 144 -4.68 3.79 2.82
CA HIS A 144 -4.87 4.37 1.49
C HIS A 144 -4.87 5.89 1.63
N PRO A 145 -3.85 6.60 1.14
CA PRO A 145 -3.75 8.05 1.31
C PRO A 145 -4.59 8.83 0.30
N PHE A 146 -5.09 8.20 -0.76
CA PHE A 146 -5.85 8.84 -1.84
C PHE A 146 -7.23 8.24 -2.05
N SER A 147 -8.17 9.03 -2.53
CA SER A 147 -9.46 8.56 -3.04
C SER A 147 -9.45 8.26 -4.55
N ARG A 148 -10.62 7.87 -5.09
CA ARG A 148 -10.78 7.50 -6.50
C ARG A 148 -10.42 8.64 -7.46
N ASP A 149 -10.66 9.89 -7.05
CA ASP A 149 -10.30 11.15 -7.71
C ASP A 149 -8.82 11.56 -7.51
N LEU A 150 -7.99 10.70 -6.91
CA LEU A 150 -6.58 10.91 -6.60
C LEU A 150 -6.27 11.99 -5.56
N SER A 151 -7.28 12.67 -5.01
CA SER A 151 -7.07 13.65 -3.94
C SER A 151 -6.62 12.96 -2.64
N PHE A 152 -5.83 13.66 -1.82
CA PHE A 152 -5.37 13.16 -0.53
C PHE A 152 -6.54 13.04 0.46
N LYS A 153 -7.02 11.81 0.65
CA LYS A 153 -8.13 11.46 1.54
C LYS A 153 -7.78 10.19 2.31
N PRO A 154 -6.92 10.28 3.34
CA PRO A 154 -6.41 9.11 4.04
C PRO A 154 -7.53 8.32 4.71
N HIS A 155 -7.61 7.05 4.36
CA HIS A 155 -8.58 6.10 4.90
C HIS A 155 -7.94 4.71 5.04
N LEU A 156 -8.60 3.85 5.79
CA LEU A 156 -8.14 2.50 6.06
C LEU A 156 -9.09 1.49 5.43
N HIS A 157 -8.53 0.55 4.69
CA HIS A 157 -9.16 -0.68 4.26
C HIS A 157 -8.80 -1.79 5.25
N LEU A 158 -9.79 -2.36 5.92
CA LEU A 158 -9.59 -3.39 6.92
C LEU A 158 -10.23 -4.69 6.45
N LEU A 159 -9.47 -5.78 6.54
CA LEU A 159 -9.98 -7.13 6.45
C LEU A 159 -9.89 -7.76 7.85
N ILE A 160 -11.04 -7.93 8.49
CA ILE A 160 -11.13 -8.34 9.89
C ILE A 160 -11.81 -9.70 9.99
N THR A 161 -11.46 -10.51 10.96
CA THR A 161 -12.15 -11.78 11.19
C THR A 161 -13.59 -11.54 11.69
N GLU A 162 -14.56 -12.31 11.19
CA GLU A 162 -15.94 -12.36 11.70
C GLU A 162 -16.05 -13.22 12.95
N GLY A 163 -15.23 -12.86 13.93
CA GLY A 163 -15.00 -13.62 15.13
C GLY A 163 -13.70 -13.15 15.75
N GLY A 164 -13.39 -13.64 16.94
CA GLY A 164 -12.21 -13.22 17.65
C GLY A 164 -11.91 -14.12 18.83
N PHE A 165 -10.80 -13.83 19.50
CA PHE A 165 -10.35 -14.64 20.61
C PHE A 165 -10.66 -13.96 21.94
N HIS A 166 -11.35 -14.69 22.82
CA HIS A 166 -11.37 -14.40 24.24
C HIS A 166 -10.42 -15.37 24.93
N LYS A 167 -9.30 -14.87 25.47
CA LYS A 167 -8.20 -15.70 25.96
C LYS A 167 -7.68 -16.65 24.86
N ASN A 168 -7.94 -17.96 24.98
CA ASN A 168 -7.57 -19.01 24.03
C ASN A 168 -8.80 -19.68 23.39
N GLN A 169 -9.96 -19.06 23.48
CA GLN A 169 -11.21 -19.57 22.89
C GLN A 169 -11.63 -18.67 21.74
N TRP A 170 -12.06 -19.31 20.66
CA TRP A 170 -12.63 -18.63 19.52
C TRP A 170 -14.11 -18.31 19.79
N VAL A 171 -14.51 -17.09 19.48
CA VAL A 171 -15.89 -16.59 19.59
C VAL A 171 -16.35 -16.24 18.18
N HIS A 172 -17.42 -16.90 17.74
CA HIS A 172 -17.97 -16.80 16.39
C HIS A 172 -18.95 -15.62 16.21
N ASP A 173 -19.38 -15.42 14.97
CA ASP A 173 -20.59 -14.67 14.55
C ASP A 173 -20.73 -13.27 15.14
N PHE A 174 -19.74 -12.43 14.79
CA PHE A 174 -19.77 -11.04 15.20
C PHE A 174 -20.77 -10.21 14.40
N TYR A 175 -21.72 -9.60 15.12
CA TYR A 175 -22.46 -8.45 14.63
C TYR A 175 -21.59 -7.18 14.72
N PHE A 176 -21.53 -6.42 13.63
CA PHE A 176 -20.75 -5.18 13.55
C PHE A 176 -21.68 -3.96 13.71
N PRO A 177 -21.78 -3.36 14.92
CA PRO A 177 -22.72 -2.28 15.18
C PRO A 177 -22.25 -0.96 14.53
N HIS A 178 -22.76 -0.65 13.35
CA HIS A 178 -22.34 0.50 12.53
C HIS A 178 -22.27 1.82 13.31
N ASN A 179 -23.36 2.21 13.96
CA ASN A 179 -23.41 3.47 14.72
C ASN A 179 -22.42 3.54 15.89
N ALA A 180 -22.20 2.42 16.59
CA ALA A 180 -21.22 2.36 17.67
C ALA A 180 -19.80 2.49 17.10
N MET A 181 -19.49 1.78 16.01
CA MET A 181 -18.18 1.88 15.34
C MET A 181 -17.86 3.31 14.92
N ARG A 182 -18.82 4.07 14.40
CA ARG A 182 -18.58 5.47 14.02
C ARG A 182 -18.09 6.33 15.19
N LYS A 183 -18.76 6.22 16.35
CA LYS A 183 -18.40 6.97 17.55
C LYS A 183 -17.11 6.45 18.18
N THR A 184 -16.92 5.13 18.23
CA THR A 184 -15.71 4.53 18.79
C THR A 184 -14.49 4.77 17.91
N TRP A 185 -14.66 4.84 16.59
CA TRP A 185 -13.60 5.21 15.65
C TRP A 185 -13.16 6.65 15.88
N GLN A 186 -14.11 7.59 15.95
CA GLN A 186 -13.84 8.97 16.32
C GLN A 186 -13.10 9.07 17.65
N TYR A 187 -13.60 8.42 18.69
CA TYR A 187 -13.00 8.46 20.01
C TYR A 187 -11.54 7.99 20.01
N ASN A 188 -11.27 6.79 19.47
CA ASN A 188 -9.92 6.23 19.48
C ASN A 188 -8.96 7.03 18.61
N LEU A 189 -9.38 7.44 17.40
CA LEU A 189 -8.53 8.23 16.52
C LEU A 189 -8.12 9.56 17.17
N LEU A 190 -9.10 10.33 17.66
CA LEU A 190 -8.81 11.63 18.27
C LEU A 190 -8.02 11.51 19.57
N THR A 191 -8.29 10.48 20.37
CA THR A 191 -7.56 10.23 21.62
C THR A 191 -6.09 9.91 21.35
N ASN A 192 -5.82 9.03 20.38
CA ASN A 192 -4.46 8.62 20.06
C ASN A 192 -3.69 9.74 19.33
N LEU A 193 -4.32 10.46 18.40
CA LEU A 193 -3.71 11.65 17.79
C LEU A 193 -3.35 12.72 18.83
N ARG A 194 -4.25 12.98 19.80
CA ARG A 194 -3.99 13.94 20.89
C ARG A 194 -2.80 13.53 21.77
N LYS A 195 -2.57 12.23 21.95
CA LYS A 195 -1.40 11.72 22.70
C LYS A 195 -0.10 11.83 21.90
N SER A 196 -0.17 11.78 20.58
CA SER A 196 0.99 11.82 19.69
C SER A 196 1.41 13.24 19.28
N LEU A 197 0.58 14.24 19.56
CA LEU A 197 0.87 15.64 19.24
C LEU A 197 1.28 16.46 20.48
N PRO A 198 2.03 17.54 20.29
CA PRO A 198 2.33 18.50 21.36
C PRO A 198 1.04 19.04 22.00
N ARG A 199 1.09 19.24 23.32
CA ARG A 199 -0.01 19.86 24.06
C ARG A 199 -0.04 21.36 23.75
N SER A 200 -0.85 21.76 22.77
CA SER A 200 -1.08 23.16 22.41
C SER A 200 -2.56 23.53 22.51
N LYS A 201 -2.82 24.84 22.64
CA LYS A 201 -4.19 25.41 22.63
C LYS A 201 -4.87 25.16 21.29
N GLU A 202 -4.11 25.22 20.20
CA GLU A 202 -4.57 24.94 18.84
C GLU A 202 -5.04 23.49 18.68
N ASN A 203 -4.20 22.51 19.03
CA ASN A 203 -4.55 21.08 18.97
C ASN A 203 -5.78 20.77 19.85
N SER A 204 -5.83 21.37 21.04
CA SER A 204 -6.98 21.20 21.94
C SER A 204 -8.28 21.74 21.35
N ARG A 205 -8.24 22.92 20.72
CA ARG A 205 -9.40 23.52 20.01
C ARG A 205 -9.82 22.66 18.81
N LEU A 206 -8.87 22.19 18.00
CA LEU A 206 -9.12 21.30 16.88
C LEU A 206 -9.89 20.06 17.33
N PHE A 207 -9.36 19.31 18.30
CA PHE A 207 -10.00 18.08 18.78
C PHE A 207 -11.38 18.32 19.41
N HIS A 208 -11.55 19.39 20.20
CA HIS A 208 -12.85 19.75 20.75
C HIS A 208 -13.87 20.08 19.65
N SER A 209 -13.45 20.82 18.61
CA SER A 209 -14.31 21.15 17.47
C SER A 209 -14.78 19.91 16.71
N LEU A 210 -13.92 18.89 16.59
CA LEU A 210 -14.22 17.64 15.88
C LEU A 210 -15.29 16.83 16.60
N TYR A 211 -15.25 16.76 17.94
CA TYR A 211 -16.34 16.12 18.70
C TYR A 211 -17.68 16.86 18.55
N ARG A 212 -17.64 18.21 18.52
CA ARG A 212 -18.85 19.03 18.35
C ARG A 212 -19.47 18.89 16.97
N ARG A 213 -18.67 18.92 15.90
CA ARG A 213 -19.16 18.84 14.51
C ARG A 213 -19.59 17.43 14.11
N TYR A 214 -18.83 16.42 14.51
CA TYR A 214 -19.11 15.02 14.15
C TYR A 214 -19.87 14.28 15.26
N ARG A 215 -21.05 14.78 15.66
CA ARG A 215 -21.86 14.19 16.76
C ARG A 215 -22.27 12.73 16.52
N LYS A 216 -22.38 12.32 15.25
CA LYS A 216 -22.71 10.95 14.81
C LYS A 216 -21.46 10.08 14.57
N GLY A 217 -20.29 10.53 15.01
CA GLY A 217 -19.02 9.84 14.78
C GLY A 217 -18.49 9.95 13.36
N PHE A 218 -17.30 9.42 13.14
CA PHE A 218 -16.57 9.49 11.87
C PHE A 218 -17.06 8.46 10.85
N TYR A 219 -16.59 8.60 9.61
CA TYR A 219 -16.99 7.75 8.51
C TYR A 219 -16.57 6.30 8.72
N VAL A 220 -17.56 5.41 8.65
CA VAL A 220 -17.38 3.95 8.67
C VAL A 220 -18.27 3.39 7.58
N TYR A 221 -17.69 2.59 6.69
CA TYR A 221 -18.42 1.91 5.63
C TYR A 221 -18.26 0.40 5.76
N LEU A 222 -19.41 -0.29 5.76
CA LEU A 222 -19.52 -1.73 5.72
C LEU A 222 -20.22 -2.09 4.41
N PRO A 223 -19.49 -2.57 3.39
CA PRO A 223 -20.10 -2.97 2.15
C PRO A 223 -21.09 -4.12 2.39
N LYS A 224 -22.26 -4.08 1.72
CA LYS A 224 -23.28 -5.15 1.78
C LYS A 224 -22.66 -6.52 1.43
N ASN A 225 -21.87 -6.55 0.34
CA ASN A 225 -21.10 -7.73 -0.10
C ASN A 225 -19.68 -7.75 0.46
N GLY A 226 -19.48 -7.20 1.66
CA GLY A 226 -18.16 -7.11 2.30
C GLY A 226 -17.71 -8.37 3.03
N ARG A 227 -18.53 -9.43 3.05
CA ARG A 227 -18.15 -10.73 3.63
C ARG A 227 -17.23 -11.45 2.66
N VAL A 228 -16.06 -11.82 3.13
CA VAL A 228 -15.02 -12.50 2.37
C VAL A 228 -14.80 -13.87 3.01
N VAL A 229 -15.08 -14.94 2.29
CA VAL A 229 -15.04 -16.30 2.86
C VAL A 229 -13.90 -17.10 2.24
N THR A 230 -13.73 -17.05 0.92
CA THR A 230 -12.75 -17.88 0.24
C THR A 230 -11.38 -17.23 0.18
N LYS A 231 -10.31 -18.04 0.16
CA LYS A 231 -8.94 -17.55 -0.08
C LYS A 231 -8.80 -16.77 -1.39
N ARG A 232 -9.57 -17.12 -2.42
CA ARG A 232 -9.61 -16.39 -3.69
C ARG A 232 -10.17 -14.97 -3.49
N ASP A 233 -11.24 -14.82 -2.72
CA ASP A 233 -11.84 -13.52 -2.45
C ASP A 233 -10.94 -12.65 -1.56
N ILE A 234 -10.27 -13.28 -0.59
CA ILE A 234 -9.21 -12.65 0.21
C ILE A 234 -8.10 -12.12 -0.70
N ALA A 235 -7.57 -12.95 -1.61
CA ALA A 235 -6.52 -12.53 -2.54
C ALA A 235 -7.01 -11.39 -3.46
N LYS A 236 -8.23 -11.48 -4.00
CA LYS A 236 -8.81 -10.38 -4.81
C LYS A 236 -8.94 -9.10 -4.01
N TYR A 237 -9.42 -9.17 -2.77
CA TYR A 237 -9.54 -8.02 -1.87
C TYR A 237 -8.17 -7.38 -1.62
N ILE A 238 -7.21 -8.19 -1.19
CA ILE A 238 -5.85 -7.76 -0.88
C ILE A 238 -5.22 -7.14 -2.14
N GLY A 239 -5.32 -7.80 -3.30
CA GLY A 239 -4.80 -7.30 -4.56
C GLY A 239 -5.36 -5.94 -4.99
N ARG A 240 -6.65 -5.66 -4.72
CA ARG A 240 -7.28 -4.37 -5.08
C ARG A 240 -6.74 -3.17 -4.31
N TYR A 241 -6.18 -3.39 -3.12
CA TYR A 241 -5.84 -2.31 -2.21
C TYR A 241 -4.34 -2.21 -1.95
N ILE A 242 -3.52 -2.91 -2.73
CA ILE A 242 -2.12 -3.09 -2.37
C ILE A 242 -1.22 -2.66 -3.50
N ARG A 243 -0.21 -1.89 -3.11
CA ARG A 243 1.05 -1.64 -3.83
C ARG A 243 0.88 -1.37 -5.33
N HIS A 244 -0.22 -0.72 -5.71
CA HIS A 244 -0.37 -0.10 -7.01
C HIS A 244 -0.30 1.42 -6.86
N PRO A 245 0.08 2.16 -7.91
CA PRO A 245 0.10 3.61 -7.90
C PRO A 245 -1.31 4.17 -7.68
N ALA A 246 -1.42 5.46 -7.37
CA ALA A 246 -2.71 6.12 -7.13
C ALA A 246 -3.70 5.93 -8.29
N ILE A 247 -3.18 5.82 -9.51
CA ILE A 247 -3.96 5.54 -10.72
C ILE A 247 -3.41 4.31 -11.48
N ALA A 248 -4.32 3.51 -12.05
CA ALA A 248 -3.97 2.46 -12.99
C ALA A 248 -3.73 3.04 -14.39
N ASN A 249 -2.80 2.48 -15.17
CA ASN A 249 -2.54 2.97 -16.54
C ASN A 249 -3.81 2.98 -17.42
N SER A 250 -4.70 1.99 -17.25
CA SER A 250 -5.97 1.89 -17.99
C SER A 250 -6.98 3.01 -17.68
N ARG A 251 -6.69 3.86 -16.70
CA ARG A 251 -7.50 5.03 -16.36
C ARG A 251 -6.96 6.32 -16.99
N ILE A 252 -5.82 6.28 -17.67
CA ILE A 252 -5.25 7.41 -18.39
C ILE A 252 -5.71 7.27 -19.84
N ASP A 253 -6.51 8.22 -20.31
CA ASP A 253 -7.11 8.20 -21.66
C ASP A 253 -6.18 8.85 -22.69
N GLY A 254 -5.42 9.89 -22.30
CA GLY A 254 -4.59 10.64 -23.24
C GLY A 254 -3.56 11.56 -22.59
N TYR A 255 -2.59 11.99 -23.39
CA TYR A 255 -1.61 13.01 -23.06
C TYR A 255 -1.16 13.71 -24.35
N ASP A 256 -1.31 15.02 -24.43
CA ASP A 256 -1.07 15.83 -25.64
C ASP A 256 0.28 16.59 -25.63
N GLY A 257 1.15 16.29 -24.66
CA GLY A 257 2.39 17.05 -24.41
C GLY A 257 2.25 18.07 -23.27
N LYS A 258 1.05 18.60 -23.01
CA LYS A 258 0.82 19.64 -21.99
C LYS A 258 -0.12 19.19 -20.87
N LYS A 259 -1.16 18.45 -21.22
CA LYS A 259 -2.24 18.04 -20.32
C LYS A 259 -2.47 16.55 -20.37
N VAL A 260 -2.81 15.98 -19.22
CA VAL A 260 -3.14 14.57 -19.06
C VAL A 260 -4.64 14.42 -18.88
N GLN A 261 -5.23 13.54 -19.69
CA GLN A 261 -6.62 13.14 -19.59
C GLN A 261 -6.73 11.79 -18.88
N TYR A 262 -7.58 11.70 -17.88
CA TYR A 262 -7.82 10.48 -17.13
C TYR A 262 -9.25 10.42 -16.61
N TRP A 263 -9.67 9.27 -16.12
CA TRP A 263 -11.02 9.12 -15.56
C TRP A 263 -11.02 8.41 -14.22
N TYR A 264 -12.12 8.58 -13.49
CA TYR A 264 -12.44 7.79 -12.30
C TYR A 264 -13.94 7.51 -12.23
N LYS A 265 -14.34 6.55 -11.40
CA LYS A 265 -15.74 6.35 -11.05
C LYS A 265 -15.98 6.81 -9.63
N ASP A 266 -17.04 7.55 -9.37
CA ASP A 266 -17.43 7.89 -8.01
C ASP A 266 -18.09 6.69 -7.28
N ASN A 267 -18.63 6.91 -6.09
CA ASN A 267 -19.26 5.86 -5.29
C ASN A 267 -20.61 5.38 -5.86
N GLU A 268 -21.20 6.15 -6.77
CA GLU A 268 -22.43 5.82 -7.50
C GLU A 268 -22.11 5.15 -8.85
N GLU A 269 -20.82 4.83 -9.07
CA GLU A 269 -20.27 4.21 -10.27
C GLU A 269 -20.40 5.07 -11.55
N VAL A 270 -20.64 6.38 -11.37
CA VAL A 270 -20.66 7.37 -12.45
C VAL A 270 -19.22 7.69 -12.87
N ARG A 271 -18.94 7.65 -14.18
CA ARG A 271 -17.63 7.98 -14.75
C ARG A 271 -17.47 9.50 -14.82
N HIS A 272 -16.37 9.98 -14.25
CA HIS A 272 -15.90 11.37 -14.34
C HIS A 272 -14.64 11.38 -15.19
N ASN A 273 -14.62 12.21 -16.23
CA ASN A 273 -13.44 12.48 -17.04
C ASN A 273 -12.77 13.76 -16.51
N CYS A 274 -11.46 13.72 -16.41
CA CYS A 274 -10.63 14.77 -15.84
C CYS A 274 -9.52 15.13 -16.82
N GLU A 275 -9.17 16.40 -16.86
CA GLU A 275 -8.05 16.92 -17.63
C GLU A 275 -7.29 17.90 -16.73
N MET A 276 -5.96 17.83 -16.73
CA MET A 276 -5.12 18.77 -15.98
C MET A 276 -3.72 18.92 -16.60
N PRO A 277 -3.02 20.03 -16.34
CA PRO A 277 -1.62 20.19 -16.71
C PRO A 277 -0.75 19.03 -16.21
N VAL A 278 0.29 18.68 -16.98
CA VAL A 278 1.18 17.56 -16.67
C VAL A 278 1.90 17.72 -15.33
N MET A 279 2.26 18.95 -14.95
CA MET A 279 2.91 19.23 -13.66
C MET A 279 1.97 18.93 -12.50
N ASP A 280 0.72 19.39 -12.57
CA ASP A 280 -0.31 19.09 -11.55
C ASP A 280 -0.56 17.59 -11.45
N PHE A 281 -0.60 16.89 -12.59
CA PHE A 281 -0.75 15.44 -12.62
C PHE A 281 0.43 14.71 -11.94
N ILE A 282 1.67 15.15 -12.17
CA ILE A 282 2.85 14.60 -11.49
C ILE A 282 2.72 14.83 -9.97
N HIS A 283 2.42 16.06 -9.55
CA HIS A 283 2.22 16.41 -8.14
C HIS A 283 1.11 15.57 -7.49
N LEU A 284 0.00 15.37 -8.20
CA LEU A 284 -1.15 14.58 -7.76
C LEU A 284 -0.80 13.10 -7.50
N LEU A 285 0.19 12.56 -8.21
CA LEU A 285 0.59 11.16 -8.06
C LEU A 285 1.67 10.96 -6.99
N ILE A 286 2.71 11.80 -6.97
CA ILE A 286 3.88 11.57 -6.11
C ILE A 286 3.59 11.87 -4.64
N GLN A 287 2.65 12.79 -4.36
CA GLN A 287 2.28 13.16 -2.99
C GLN A 287 1.83 11.94 -2.15
N HIS A 288 1.36 10.86 -2.78
CA HIS A 288 0.89 9.66 -2.09
C HIS A 288 2.00 8.72 -1.64
N ILE A 289 3.25 9.00 -1.99
CA ILE A 289 4.40 8.16 -1.68
C ILE A 289 4.65 8.19 -0.15
N PRO A 290 4.58 7.05 0.56
CA PRO A 290 4.83 7.00 1.99
C PRO A 290 6.31 7.23 2.31
N GLU A 291 6.60 7.64 3.54
CA GLU A 291 7.98 7.73 4.04
C GLU A 291 8.76 6.40 3.89
N PRO A 292 10.11 6.46 3.79
CA PRO A 292 10.95 5.28 3.73
C PRO A 292 10.59 4.29 4.85
N GLN A 293 10.54 3.02 4.48
CA GLN A 293 10.25 1.90 5.39
C GLN A 293 8.85 1.87 6.01
N PHE A 294 8.00 2.89 5.79
CA PHE A 294 6.63 2.90 6.30
C PHE A 294 5.83 1.71 5.75
N LYS A 295 5.14 1.02 6.68
CA LYS A 295 4.33 -0.15 6.38
C LYS A 295 2.89 0.29 6.15
N MET A 296 2.52 0.42 4.88
CA MET A 296 1.14 0.67 4.44
C MET A 296 0.18 -0.44 4.86
N ILE A 297 0.70 -1.64 5.15
CA ILE A 297 -0.08 -2.80 5.51
C ILE A 297 0.45 -3.37 6.81
N ARG A 298 -0.45 -3.63 7.74
CA ARG A 298 -0.10 -4.13 9.07
C ARG A 298 -1.06 -5.23 9.51
N TYR A 299 -0.49 -6.18 10.24
CA TYR A 299 -1.21 -7.31 10.81
C TYR A 299 -1.39 -7.05 12.30
N TYR A 300 -2.64 -6.97 12.72
CA TYR A 300 -3.03 -6.58 14.07
C TYR A 300 -3.80 -7.70 14.78
N GLY A 301 -3.85 -7.59 16.11
CA GLY A 301 -4.54 -8.51 16.99
C GLY A 301 -4.08 -9.95 16.79
N ALA A 302 -5.01 -10.85 16.45
CA ALA A 302 -4.73 -12.27 16.28
C ALA A 302 -3.80 -12.56 15.08
N TYR A 303 -3.69 -11.66 14.09
CA TYR A 303 -2.72 -11.79 13.00
C TYR A 303 -1.31 -11.29 13.33
N SER A 304 -1.10 -10.72 14.52
CA SER A 304 0.24 -10.30 14.94
C SER A 304 1.20 -11.49 14.94
N ARG A 305 2.47 -11.25 14.58
CA ARG A 305 3.49 -12.31 14.39
C ARG A 305 3.59 -13.27 15.57
N LYS A 306 3.53 -12.74 16.80
CA LYS A 306 3.65 -13.52 18.04
C LYS A 306 2.44 -14.43 18.28
N LEU A 307 1.24 -13.99 17.92
CA LEU A 307 -0.01 -14.67 18.28
C LEU A 307 -0.59 -15.53 17.15
N LYS A 308 -0.28 -15.20 15.90
CA LYS A 308 -0.85 -15.87 14.73
C LYS A 308 -0.69 -17.38 14.75
N LYS A 309 0.52 -17.89 15.05
CA LYS A 309 0.78 -19.33 15.11
C LYS A 309 -0.02 -20.02 16.22
N LYS A 310 -0.14 -19.37 17.38
CA LYS A 310 -0.93 -19.87 18.52
C LYS A 310 -2.41 -19.95 18.16
N TYR A 311 -2.97 -18.88 17.61
CA TYR A 311 -4.38 -18.81 17.27
C TYR A 311 -4.78 -19.68 16.07
N ALA A 312 -3.89 -19.86 15.09
CA ALA A 312 -4.10 -20.83 14.01
C ALA A 312 -4.29 -22.25 14.55
N ARG A 313 -3.47 -22.67 15.54
CA ARG A 313 -3.62 -23.98 16.19
C ARG A 313 -4.96 -24.12 16.91
N ILE A 314 -5.43 -23.06 17.59
CA ILE A 314 -6.73 -23.06 18.25
C ILE A 314 -7.87 -23.23 17.24
N LEU A 315 -7.71 -22.70 16.03
CA LEU A 315 -8.66 -22.87 14.93
C LEU A 315 -8.50 -24.21 14.18
N GLY A 316 -7.72 -25.16 14.70
CA GLY A 316 -7.48 -26.44 14.05
C GLY A 316 -6.61 -26.38 12.78
N GLN A 317 -5.98 -25.24 12.48
CA GLN A 317 -5.12 -25.09 11.30
C GLN A 317 -3.70 -25.57 11.63
N GLN A 318 -3.30 -26.73 11.08
CA GLN A 318 -1.93 -27.20 11.16
C GLN A 318 -1.03 -26.43 10.19
N SER A 319 0.02 -25.80 10.76
CA SER A 319 1.09 -25.05 10.09
C SER A 319 0.67 -24.17 8.89
N ILE A 320 0.41 -22.89 9.17
CA ILE A 320 0.69 -21.84 8.20
C ILE A 320 2.21 -21.76 8.08
N THR A 321 2.80 -22.47 7.11
CA THR A 321 4.13 -22.11 6.62
C THR A 321 4.07 -20.62 6.29
N SER A 322 4.85 -19.80 7.00
CA SER A 322 5.02 -18.42 6.56
C SER A 322 5.56 -18.51 5.14
N PRO A 323 4.87 -17.97 4.12
CA PRO A 323 5.40 -18.01 2.79
C PRO A 323 6.73 -17.27 2.84
N LYS A 324 7.82 -18.02 2.69
CA LYS A 324 9.05 -17.41 2.20
C LYS A 324 8.60 -16.80 0.87
N LEU A 325 8.72 -15.49 0.74
CA LEU A 325 8.51 -14.82 -0.54
C LEU A 325 9.45 -15.55 -1.51
N GLU A 326 8.91 -16.47 -2.29
CA GLU A 326 9.74 -17.38 -3.06
C GLU A 326 10.66 -16.53 -3.93
N ARG A 327 11.95 -16.85 -3.84
CA ARG A 327 13.01 -16.34 -4.70
C ARG A 327 12.46 -16.27 -6.11
N PHE A 328 12.68 -15.13 -6.77
CA PHE A 328 12.32 -14.81 -8.15
C PHE A 328 11.90 -16.06 -8.94
N ASP A 329 10.59 -16.29 -9.01
CA ASP A 329 10.07 -17.39 -9.80
C ASP A 329 10.34 -17.05 -11.27
N ARG A 330 11.02 -17.96 -11.96
CA ARG A 330 11.38 -17.87 -13.38
C ARG A 330 10.15 -18.06 -14.29
N SER A 331 8.97 -18.36 -13.74
CA SER A 331 7.72 -18.64 -14.45
C SER A 331 7.00 -17.43 -15.09
N ARG A 332 7.71 -16.36 -15.48
CA ARG A 332 7.08 -15.31 -16.29
C ARG A 332 6.69 -15.90 -17.64
N ARG A 333 5.39 -16.13 -17.84
CA ARG A 333 4.81 -16.45 -19.16
C ARG A 333 4.88 -15.20 -20.05
N VAL A 334 5.91 -15.13 -20.88
CA VAL A 334 6.12 -14.05 -21.84
C VAL A 334 5.56 -14.47 -23.18
N HIS A 335 4.71 -13.64 -23.77
CA HIS A 335 4.16 -13.89 -25.12
C HIS A 335 4.88 -12.99 -26.13
N CYS A 336 5.09 -13.51 -27.34
CA CYS A 336 5.76 -12.82 -28.41
C CYS A 336 4.94 -11.61 -28.85
N PRO A 337 5.52 -10.39 -28.91
CA PRO A 337 4.80 -9.20 -29.35
C PRO A 337 4.39 -9.26 -30.83
N LYS A 338 5.05 -10.10 -31.65
CA LYS A 338 4.79 -10.24 -33.09
C LYS A 338 3.66 -11.23 -33.39
N CYS A 339 3.69 -12.42 -32.77
CA CYS A 339 2.75 -13.50 -33.09
C CYS A 339 1.89 -13.99 -31.92
N GLY A 340 2.08 -13.45 -30.71
CA GLY A 340 1.28 -13.80 -29.53
C GLY A 340 1.59 -15.17 -28.91
N LYS A 341 2.42 -16.02 -29.52
CA LYS A 341 2.80 -17.32 -28.93
C LYS A 341 3.69 -17.17 -27.70
N LEU A 342 3.62 -18.15 -26.80
CA LEU A 342 4.48 -18.22 -25.62
C LEU A 342 5.95 -18.31 -26.03
N MET A 343 6.80 -17.49 -25.42
CA MET A 343 8.24 -17.45 -25.65
C MET A 343 8.97 -18.30 -24.61
N GLU A 344 10.11 -18.84 -25.03
CA GLU A 344 11.01 -19.63 -24.20
C GLU A 344 12.07 -18.73 -23.57
N PHE A 345 12.41 -19.00 -22.31
CA PHE A 345 13.49 -18.29 -21.63
C PHE A 345 14.83 -18.78 -22.16
N VAL A 346 15.69 -17.84 -22.60
CA VAL A 346 17.02 -18.15 -23.10
C VAL A 346 18.05 -17.96 -21.98
N LEU A 347 18.24 -16.73 -21.52
CA LEU A 347 19.27 -16.39 -20.54
C LEU A 347 18.98 -15.10 -19.77
N PHE A 348 19.73 -14.91 -18.69
CA PHE A 348 19.72 -13.68 -17.89
C PHE A 348 21.08 -12.99 -18.04
N MET A 349 21.07 -11.79 -18.62
CA MET A 349 22.24 -10.92 -18.71
C MET A 349 22.32 -10.07 -17.45
N LYS A 350 23.30 -10.36 -16.60
CA LYS A 350 23.64 -9.53 -15.46
C LYS A 350 24.63 -8.45 -15.91
N LYS A 351 24.16 -7.22 -16.13
CA LYS A 351 25.06 -6.07 -16.26
C LYS A 351 25.30 -5.46 -14.87
N SER A 352 26.54 -5.02 -14.63
CA SER A 352 26.86 -4.19 -13.47
C SER A 352 25.95 -2.96 -13.45
N PRO A 353 25.54 -2.45 -12.27
CA PRO A 353 24.83 -1.18 -12.19
C PRO A 353 25.58 -0.11 -13.00
N PRO A 354 24.87 0.84 -13.66
CA PRO A 354 25.53 2.01 -14.24
C PRO A 354 26.45 2.61 -13.18
N MET A 355 27.67 2.94 -13.59
CA MET A 355 28.77 3.38 -12.74
C MET A 355 28.47 4.81 -12.23
N GLU A 356 27.45 4.93 -11.38
CA GLU A 356 27.03 6.18 -10.74
C GLU A 356 26.16 5.86 -9.52
N VAL A 357 26.67 4.96 -8.68
CA VAL A 357 26.58 5.01 -7.21
C VAL A 357 27.78 4.19 -6.75
N GLU A 358 28.76 4.78 -6.07
CA GLU A 358 29.75 3.97 -5.36
C GLU A 358 28.99 3.11 -4.33
N PHE A 359 28.87 1.83 -4.63
CA PHE A 359 28.39 0.83 -3.70
C PHE A 359 29.49 0.64 -2.64
N GLY A 360 29.54 1.52 -1.63
CA GLY A 360 30.61 1.51 -0.65
C GLY A 360 30.99 2.84 0.01
N SER A 361 30.35 3.98 -0.29
CA SER A 361 30.56 5.18 0.53
C SER A 361 30.02 4.94 1.94
N ARG A 362 30.93 4.54 2.83
CA ARG A 362 30.69 4.30 4.25
C ARG A 362 30.17 5.58 4.88
N ILE A 363 29.13 5.47 5.69
CA ILE A 363 28.80 6.46 6.72
C ILE A 363 30.02 6.53 7.65
N THR A 364 30.87 7.53 7.48
CA THR A 364 32.08 7.76 8.28
C THR A 364 31.69 8.35 9.63
N HIS A 365 31.19 7.51 10.53
CA HIS A 365 31.35 7.69 11.97
C HIS A 365 31.21 6.32 12.65
N TRP A 366 32.27 5.52 12.55
CA TRP A 366 32.72 4.65 13.64
C TRP A 366 34.25 4.61 13.56
N ASN A 367 34.86 5.30 14.52
CA ASN A 367 36.28 5.62 14.61
C ASN A 367 37.19 4.38 14.60
N SER A 368 38.35 4.55 13.94
CA SER A 368 39.72 4.12 14.33
C SER A 368 39.90 2.69 14.87
N ILE A 369 40.78 1.84 14.34
CA ILE A 369 42.22 2.03 14.11
C ILE A 369 42.66 0.97 13.08
N LEU A 370 43.34 1.42 12.02
CA LEU A 370 44.26 0.59 11.25
C LEU A 370 45.61 0.59 11.97
N ILE A 371 46.28 -0.54 12.04
CA ILE A 371 47.66 -0.74 11.54
C ILE A 371 47.88 -2.25 11.46
N SER A 372 48.04 -2.74 10.23
CA SER A 372 48.83 -3.92 9.93
C SER A 372 50.30 -3.53 10.01
N THR A 373 51.18 -4.43 10.45
CA THR A 373 52.36 -4.83 9.67
C THR A 373 53.03 -6.00 10.38
N ALA A 374 53.11 -7.14 9.69
CA ALA A 374 54.24 -8.06 9.84
C ALA A 374 55.09 -7.89 8.57
N ASN A 375 56.36 -7.57 8.77
CA ASN A 375 57.43 -8.30 8.11
C ASN A 375 57.87 -9.40 9.09
#